data_AF-A0A1H4W502-F1
#
_entry.id   AF-A0A1H4W502-F1
#
_cell.length_a   1.000
_cell.length_b   1.000
_cell.length_c   1.000
_cell.angle_alpha   90.00
_cell.angle_beta   90.00
_cell.angle_gamma   90.00
#
_symmetry.space_group_name_H-M   'P 1'
#
loop_
_entity.id
_entity.type
_entity.pdbx_description
1 polymer ?
#
loop_
_entity_poly.entity_id
_entity_poly.type
_entity_poly.pdbx_seq_one_letter_code
_entity_poly.pdbx_strand_id
1 'polypeptide(L)'
;MALSKIASDFAREISNHDWTDAPYRRDRAGHSRITDTNRGDRVLTDAETEAVRTNVMWVTAQVLGYRDPNFDVYEFAEACGVNTRNYRGDRDGTVRAGIREQYGRYARPGSWEFDPEFVTTETSDFYHRSIECDWFRRGYRGGELLTFPLDGEVPSKWKPCANCVAVAEA
;
A
#
# COMPACT_ATOMS: atom_id res chain seq x y z
N MET A 1 9.35 -10.00 -4.64
CA MET A 1 10.10 -9.40 -5.78
C MET A 1 11.23 -8.58 -5.16
N ALA A 2 12.02 -7.82 -5.92
CA ALA A 2 12.89 -6.83 -5.28
C ALA A 2 12.08 -5.55 -5.08
N LEU A 3 12.16 -4.95 -3.88
CA LEU A 3 11.56 -3.63 -3.63
C LEU A 3 12.03 -2.63 -4.68
N SER A 4 11.13 -1.77 -5.14
CA SER A 4 11.52 -0.62 -5.98
C SER A 4 12.57 0.23 -5.25
N LYS A 5 13.41 0.94 -6.00
CA LYS A 5 14.50 1.74 -5.42
C LYS A 5 13.99 2.74 -4.36
N ILE A 6 12.87 3.40 -4.64
CA ILE A 6 12.23 4.33 -3.72
C ILE A 6 11.74 3.63 -2.45
N ALA A 7 11.09 2.46 -2.57
CA ALA A 7 10.65 1.67 -1.42
C ALA A 7 11.85 1.19 -0.59
N SER A 8 12.92 0.72 -1.24
CA SER A 8 14.14 0.29 -0.55
C SER A 8 14.81 1.44 0.23
N ASP A 9 14.83 2.65 -0.32
CA ASP A 9 15.43 3.81 0.34
C ASP A 9 14.60 4.28 1.54
N PHE A 10 13.27 4.30 1.40
CA PHE A 10 12.39 4.55 2.55
C PHE A 10 12.56 3.50 3.65
N ALA A 11 12.59 2.21 3.29
CA ALA A 11 12.76 1.14 4.25
C ALA A 11 14.09 1.24 5.01
N ARG A 12 15.18 1.57 4.30
CA ARG A 12 16.50 1.76 4.92
C ARG A 12 16.50 2.92 5.92
N GLU A 13 15.88 4.04 5.58
CA GLU A 13 15.77 5.18 6.48
C GLU A 13 14.92 4.86 7.72
N ILE A 14 13.79 4.18 7.52
CA ILE A 14 12.92 3.74 8.63
C ILE A 14 13.66 2.77 9.55
N SER A 15 14.39 1.81 8.99
CA SER A 15 15.14 0.81 9.75
C SER A 15 16.30 1.43 10.53
N ASN A 16 16.98 2.42 9.96
CA ASN A 16 18.13 3.08 10.59
C ASN A 16 17.74 4.04 11.72
N HIS A 17 16.49 4.54 11.73
CA HIS A 17 16.05 5.53 12.70
C HIS A 17 15.90 4.93 14.12
N ASP A 18 16.40 5.65 15.13
CA ASP A 18 16.17 5.31 16.53
C ASP A 18 14.76 5.76 16.97
N TRP A 19 13.82 4.82 16.98
CA TRP A 19 12.43 5.09 17.32
C TRP A 19 12.18 5.26 18.83
N THR A 20 13.16 4.93 19.69
CA THR A 20 12.94 4.82 21.15
C THR A 20 12.63 6.16 21.83
N ASP A 21 12.96 7.30 21.22
CA ASP A 21 12.61 8.62 21.76
C ASP A 21 12.02 9.57 20.70
N ALA A 22 11.68 9.04 19.53
CA ALA A 22 11.14 9.80 18.40
C ALA A 22 9.95 10.71 18.76
N PRO A 23 8.98 10.31 19.62
CA PRO A 23 7.85 11.20 19.97
C PRO A 23 8.24 12.46 20.75
N TYR A 24 9.40 12.47 21.38
CA TYR A 24 9.83 13.56 22.26
C TYR A 24 10.85 14.49 21.57
N ARG A 25 11.35 14.12 20.39
CA ARG A 25 12.36 14.86 19.65
C ARG A 25 11.83 15.36 18.32
N ARG A 26 12.30 16.55 17.91
CA ARG A 26 11.82 17.25 16.71
C ARG A 26 12.94 17.62 15.74
N ASP A 27 14.16 17.14 16.00
CA ASP A 27 15.37 17.43 15.25
C ASP A 27 16.16 16.15 14.94
N ARG A 28 17.02 16.21 13.91
CA ARG A 28 17.95 15.15 13.52
C ARG A 28 17.27 13.80 13.20
N ALA A 29 16.53 13.75 12.10
CA ALA A 29 16.12 12.48 11.50
C ALA A 29 17.36 11.58 11.28
N GLY A 30 17.29 10.33 11.74
CA GLY A 30 18.39 9.35 11.64
C GLY A 30 19.39 9.41 12.80
N HIS A 31 19.07 10.11 13.88
CA HIS A 31 19.88 10.13 15.09
C HIS A 31 19.93 8.75 15.77
N SER A 32 21.05 8.47 16.46
CA SER A 32 21.20 7.32 17.36
C SER A 32 21.50 7.75 18.80
N ARG A 33 20.72 7.28 19.77
CA ARG A 33 20.94 7.55 21.21
C ARG A 33 22.28 7.06 21.73
N ILE A 34 22.88 6.05 21.12
CA ILE A 34 24.20 5.51 21.51
C ILE A 34 25.27 6.60 21.40
N THR A 35 25.14 7.47 20.40
CA THR A 35 26.11 8.54 20.11
C THR A 35 25.67 9.91 20.63
N ASP A 36 24.55 9.98 21.36
CA ASP A 36 23.98 11.24 21.81
C ASP A 36 24.54 11.70 23.14
N THR A 37 25.13 12.88 23.13
CA THR A 37 25.60 13.53 24.35
C THR A 37 24.47 14.22 25.12
N ASN A 38 23.32 14.52 24.48
CA ASN A 38 22.17 15.22 25.08
C ASN A 38 20.90 14.36 25.05
N ARG A 39 21.04 13.06 25.35
CA ARG A 39 19.90 12.13 25.37
C ARG A 39 18.87 12.53 26.44
N GLY A 40 17.60 12.59 26.06
CA GLY A 40 16.51 12.83 27.01
C GLY A 40 16.26 11.64 27.94
N ASP A 41 15.72 11.90 29.12
CA ASP A 41 15.44 10.88 30.14
C ASP A 41 14.26 9.98 29.80
N ARG A 42 13.33 10.47 28.97
CA ARG A 42 12.13 9.72 28.57
C ARG A 42 12.41 8.88 27.33
N VAL A 43 12.17 7.59 27.44
CA VAL A 43 12.38 6.59 26.39
C VAL A 43 11.16 5.68 26.35
N LEU A 44 10.73 5.32 25.15
CA LEU A 44 9.71 4.32 24.90
C LEU A 44 10.21 2.94 25.30
N THR A 45 9.28 2.09 25.73
CA THR A 45 9.51 0.65 25.84
C THR A 45 9.72 0.02 24.46
N ASP A 46 10.24 -1.20 24.42
CA ASP A 46 10.44 -1.93 23.15
C ASP A 46 9.11 -2.10 22.38
N ALA A 47 8.02 -2.38 23.10
CA ALA A 47 6.69 -2.53 22.52
C ALA A 47 6.16 -1.21 21.93
N GLU A 48 6.36 -0.09 22.63
CA GLU A 48 5.99 1.24 22.12
C GLU A 48 6.86 1.64 20.93
N THR A 49 8.15 1.32 20.97
CA THR A 49 9.11 1.57 19.89
C THR A 49 8.71 0.80 18.62
N GLU A 50 8.36 -0.48 18.77
CA GLU A 50 7.89 -1.31 17.65
C GLU A 50 6.57 -0.81 17.09
N ALA A 51 5.65 -0.35 17.95
CA ALA A 51 4.39 0.24 17.51
C ALA A 51 4.62 1.51 16.67
N VAL A 52 5.54 2.38 17.08
CA VAL A 52 5.89 3.59 16.30
C VAL A 52 6.49 3.21 14.95
N ARG A 53 7.49 2.31 14.93
CA ARG A 53 8.10 1.83 13.68
C ARG A 53 7.05 1.23 12.73
N THR A 54 6.17 0.40 13.25
CA THR A 54 5.10 -0.25 12.48
C THR A 54 4.12 0.77 11.92
N ASN A 55 3.72 1.78 12.71
CA ASN A 55 2.83 2.85 12.23
C ASN A 55 3.47 3.66 11.09
N VAL A 56 4.76 4.01 11.22
CA VAL A 56 5.49 4.74 10.17
C VAL A 56 5.62 3.89 8.90
N MET A 57 5.91 2.59 9.07
CA MET A 57 5.93 1.63 7.98
C MET A 57 4.57 1.59 7.27
N TRP A 58 3.45 1.48 7.98
CA TRP A 58 2.12 1.48 7.38
C TRP A 58 1.79 2.74 6.60
N VAL A 59 2.08 3.93 7.18
CA VAL A 59 1.82 5.21 6.49
C VAL A 59 2.60 5.30 5.19
N THR A 60 3.86 4.85 5.20
CA THR A 60 4.72 4.86 4.01
C THR A 60 4.29 3.81 2.99
N ALA A 61 4.02 2.60 3.45
CA ALA A 61 3.53 1.48 2.65
C ALA A 61 2.21 1.80 1.96
N GLN A 62 1.30 2.56 2.61
CA GLN A 62 0.05 2.98 1.98
C GLN A 62 0.30 3.78 0.69
N VAL A 63 1.26 4.70 0.71
CA VAL A 63 1.59 5.53 -0.45
C VAL A 63 2.33 4.72 -1.50
N LEU A 64 3.29 3.89 -1.08
CA LEU A 64 4.06 3.06 -1.99
C LEU A 64 3.18 2.03 -2.70
N GLY A 65 2.32 1.32 -1.97
CA GLY A 65 1.39 0.36 -2.55
C GLY A 65 0.33 0.99 -3.45
N TYR A 66 -0.06 2.24 -3.19
CA TYR A 66 -0.92 2.99 -4.11
C TYR A 66 -0.18 3.40 -5.41
N ARG A 67 1.13 3.66 -5.34
CA ARG A 67 1.93 4.09 -6.50
C ARG A 67 2.50 2.94 -7.32
N ASP A 68 2.71 1.79 -6.69
CA ASP A 68 3.34 0.62 -7.30
C ASP A 68 2.42 -0.60 -7.17
N PRO A 69 1.76 -1.04 -8.26
CA PRO A 69 0.85 -2.18 -8.22
C PRO A 69 1.55 -3.51 -7.90
N ASN A 70 2.90 -3.56 -7.97
CA ASN A 70 3.69 -4.75 -7.65
C ASN A 70 4.27 -4.72 -6.23
N PHE A 71 3.87 -3.76 -5.40
CA PHE A 71 4.40 -3.57 -4.07
C PHE A 71 4.06 -4.74 -3.13
N ASP A 72 5.09 -5.37 -2.57
CA ASP A 72 4.93 -6.37 -1.51
C ASP A 72 5.15 -5.74 -0.13
N VAL A 73 4.05 -5.54 0.60
CA VAL A 73 4.07 -4.96 1.95
C VAL A 73 4.87 -5.79 2.96
N TYR A 74 4.94 -7.11 2.79
CA TYR A 74 5.71 -7.95 3.72
C TYR A 74 7.21 -7.80 3.49
N GLU A 75 7.66 -7.75 2.23
CA GLU A 75 9.07 -7.47 1.91
C GLU A 75 9.47 -6.07 2.38
N PHE A 76 8.57 -5.09 2.23
CA PHE A 76 8.82 -3.73 2.72
C PHE A 76 8.87 -3.66 4.24
N ALA A 77 7.96 -4.33 4.94
CA ALA A 77 7.93 -4.37 6.40
C ALA A 77 9.20 -5.02 6.97
N GLU A 78 9.65 -6.13 6.40
CA GLU A 78 10.91 -6.78 6.79
C GLU A 78 12.10 -5.84 6.57
N ALA A 79 12.16 -5.16 5.42
CA ALA A 79 13.21 -4.17 5.14
C ALA A 79 13.17 -2.95 6.07
N CYS A 80 12.00 -2.59 6.61
CA CYS A 80 11.85 -1.55 7.63
C CYS A 80 12.31 -2.02 9.02
N GLY A 81 12.61 -3.31 9.20
CA GLY A 81 12.94 -3.91 10.51
C GLY A 81 11.70 -4.16 11.38
N VAL A 82 10.52 -4.32 10.77
CA VAL A 82 9.29 -4.74 11.47
C VAL A 82 9.21 -6.27 11.48
N ASN A 83 8.82 -6.86 12.60
CA ASN A 83 8.62 -8.30 12.66
C ASN A 83 7.42 -8.72 11.79
N THR A 84 7.67 -9.53 10.76
CA THR A 84 6.65 -10.00 9.82
C THR A 84 6.08 -11.38 10.17
N ARG A 85 6.53 -11.98 11.27
CA ARG A 85 6.18 -13.34 11.69
C ARG A 85 5.54 -13.36 13.07
N ASN A 86 4.50 -14.16 13.21
CA ASN A 86 3.89 -14.41 14.51
C ASN A 86 4.69 -15.47 15.30
N TYR A 87 4.27 -15.74 16.54
CA TYR A 87 4.94 -16.70 17.42
C TYR A 87 5.01 -18.15 16.89
N ARG A 88 4.19 -18.49 15.88
CA ARG A 88 4.18 -19.80 15.21
C ARG A 88 5.06 -19.83 13.96
N GLY A 89 5.64 -18.69 13.56
CA GLY A 89 6.45 -18.55 12.34
C GLY A 89 5.62 -18.26 11.07
N ASP A 90 4.30 -18.17 11.17
CA ASP A 90 3.44 -17.77 10.05
C ASP A 90 3.53 -16.26 9.82
N ARG A 91 3.07 -15.78 8.66
CA ARG A 91 2.97 -14.35 8.38
C ARG A 91 2.07 -13.68 9.42
N ASP A 92 2.54 -12.60 10.00
CA ASP A 92 1.73 -11.80 10.91
C ASP A 92 0.70 -10.99 10.12
N GLY A 93 -0.58 -11.14 10.49
CA GLY A 93 -1.68 -10.38 9.89
C GLY A 93 -1.65 -8.90 10.27
N THR A 94 -0.97 -8.54 11.38
CA THR A 94 -0.80 -7.15 11.80
C THR A 94 -0.15 -6.30 10.71
N VAL A 95 0.84 -6.85 9.98
CA VAL A 95 1.52 -6.15 8.87
C VAL A 95 0.55 -5.55 7.86
N ARG A 96 -0.57 -6.22 7.56
CA ARG A 96 -1.62 -5.70 6.67
C ARG A 96 -2.71 -4.92 7.38
N ALA A 97 -2.89 -5.09 8.69
CA ALA A 97 -4.02 -4.54 9.44
C ALA A 97 -4.08 -3.00 9.44
N GLY A 98 -2.93 -2.32 9.35
CA GLY A 98 -2.88 -0.86 9.25
C GLY A 98 -2.94 -0.32 7.82
N ILE A 99 -2.99 -1.19 6.81
CA ILE A 99 -3.08 -0.81 5.40
C ILE A 99 -4.55 -0.76 4.99
N ARG A 100 -4.92 0.31 4.29
CA ARG A 100 -6.22 0.43 3.64
C ARG A 100 -6.14 -0.24 2.27
N GLU A 101 -6.21 -1.58 2.30
CA GLU A 101 -6.18 -2.44 1.11
C GLU A 101 -7.52 -3.16 0.92
N GLN A 102 -8.01 -3.22 -0.32
CA GLN A 102 -9.15 -4.07 -0.69
C GLN A 102 -8.86 -4.77 -2.02
N TYR A 103 -8.97 -6.10 -2.05
CA TYR A 103 -8.73 -6.93 -3.24
C TYR A 103 -7.40 -6.61 -3.97
N GLY A 104 -6.31 -6.46 -3.23
CA GLY A 104 -4.98 -6.15 -3.80
C GLY A 104 -4.74 -4.66 -4.09
N ARG A 105 -5.69 -3.77 -3.76
CA ARG A 105 -5.61 -2.35 -4.09
C ARG A 105 -5.50 -1.50 -2.86
N TYR A 106 -4.70 -0.44 -2.95
CA TYR A 106 -4.54 0.52 -1.88
C TYR A 106 -5.48 1.70 -2.08
N ALA A 107 -6.12 2.16 -1.00
CA ALA A 107 -6.88 3.40 -1.01
C ALA A 107 -5.96 4.60 -1.31
N ARG A 108 -6.54 5.65 -1.91
CA ARG A 108 -5.86 6.91 -2.21
C ARG A 108 -5.21 7.47 -0.92
N PRO A 109 -3.95 7.93 -0.99
CA PRO A 109 -3.27 8.52 0.16
C PRO A 109 -4.07 9.64 0.81
N GLY A 110 -4.18 9.62 2.14
CA GLY A 110 -4.96 10.60 2.90
C GLY A 110 -6.48 10.38 2.93
N SER A 111 -7.00 9.34 2.27
CA SER A 111 -8.43 9.01 2.32
C SER A 111 -8.69 7.50 2.53
N TRP A 112 -9.97 7.14 2.55
CA TRP A 112 -10.49 5.77 2.52
C TRP A 112 -11.11 5.42 1.16
N GLU A 113 -10.94 6.29 0.17
CA GLU A 113 -11.49 6.13 -1.17
C GLU A 113 -10.52 5.34 -2.03
N PHE A 114 -11.03 4.40 -2.80
CA PHE A 114 -10.25 3.72 -3.84
C PHE A 114 -10.48 4.46 -5.15
N ASP A 115 -9.41 4.67 -5.92
CA ASP A 115 -9.56 5.31 -7.21
C ASP A 115 -10.43 4.44 -8.10
N PRO A 116 -11.39 5.05 -8.83
CA PRO A 116 -12.18 4.29 -9.75
C PRO A 116 -11.25 3.80 -10.86
N GLU A 117 -11.51 2.59 -11.32
CA GLU A 117 -10.73 1.93 -12.36
C GLU A 117 -11.69 1.37 -13.40
N PHE A 118 -11.21 1.29 -14.64
CA PHE A 118 -11.86 0.44 -15.59
C PHE A 118 -11.66 -1.03 -15.19
N VAL A 119 -12.72 -1.81 -15.27
CA VAL A 119 -12.74 -3.24 -14.97
C VAL A 119 -13.09 -4.04 -16.22
N THR A 120 -12.42 -5.16 -16.42
CA THR A 120 -12.71 -6.11 -17.49
C THR A 120 -12.31 -7.53 -17.07
N THR A 121 -12.41 -8.49 -17.97
CA THR A 121 -11.86 -9.85 -17.81
C THR A 121 -11.08 -10.22 -19.06
N GLU A 122 -10.21 -11.23 -18.99
CA GLU A 122 -9.46 -11.72 -20.17
C GLU A 122 -10.36 -12.07 -21.37
N THR A 123 -11.55 -12.58 -21.06
CA THR A 123 -12.56 -13.06 -22.00
C THR A 123 -13.59 -12.01 -22.42
N SER A 124 -13.58 -10.82 -21.79
CA SER A 124 -14.50 -9.75 -22.15
C SER A 124 -14.01 -9.02 -23.40
N ASP A 125 -14.95 -8.54 -24.21
CA ASP A 125 -14.66 -7.61 -25.31
C ASP A 125 -14.66 -6.14 -24.83
N PHE A 126 -15.16 -5.89 -23.62
CA PHE A 126 -15.40 -4.54 -23.11
C PHE A 126 -14.76 -4.29 -21.74
N TYR A 127 -14.38 -3.05 -21.48
CA TYR A 127 -14.06 -2.56 -20.14
C TYR A 127 -15.14 -1.62 -19.61
N HIS A 128 -15.31 -1.57 -18.29
CA HIS A 128 -16.42 -0.94 -17.59
C HIS A 128 -15.93 -0.04 -16.46
N ARG A 129 -16.60 1.07 -16.12
CA ARG A 129 -16.19 1.92 -14.97
C ARG A 129 -16.28 1.26 -13.59
N SER A 130 -17.01 0.15 -13.47
CA SER A 130 -17.24 -0.55 -12.22
C SER A 130 -17.89 -1.91 -12.49
N ILE A 131 -17.68 -2.85 -11.57
CA ILE A 131 -18.37 -4.15 -11.52
C ILE A 131 -19.89 -4.01 -11.27
N GLU A 132 -20.34 -2.80 -10.92
CA GLU A 132 -21.75 -2.49 -10.75
C GLU A 132 -22.48 -2.21 -12.06
N CYS A 133 -21.76 -2.09 -13.19
CA CYS A 133 -22.37 -1.92 -14.50
C CYS A 133 -23.29 -3.11 -14.83
N ASP A 134 -24.55 -2.83 -15.19
CA ASP A 134 -25.53 -3.87 -15.55
C ASP A 134 -25.05 -4.80 -16.67
N TRP A 135 -24.35 -4.25 -17.66
CA TRP A 135 -23.82 -5.05 -18.77
C TRP A 135 -22.68 -5.97 -18.31
N PHE A 136 -21.83 -5.48 -17.41
CA PHE A 136 -20.79 -6.30 -16.79
C PHE A 136 -21.43 -7.44 -15.98
N ARG A 137 -22.38 -7.14 -15.11
CA ARG A 137 -23.06 -8.15 -14.26
C ARG A 137 -23.76 -9.24 -15.08
N ARG A 138 -24.35 -8.90 -16.23
CA ARG A 138 -25.01 -9.87 -17.13
C ARG A 138 -24.01 -10.82 -17.81
N GLY A 139 -22.84 -10.29 -18.20
CA GLY A 139 -21.81 -11.01 -18.93
C GLY A 139 -20.79 -11.75 -18.06
N TYR A 140 -20.57 -11.29 -16.82
CA TYR A 140 -19.54 -11.82 -15.95
C TYR A 140 -19.85 -13.27 -15.52
N ARG A 141 -18.84 -14.14 -15.64
CA ARG A 141 -18.91 -15.58 -15.34
C ARG A 141 -17.93 -16.01 -14.24
N GLY A 142 -17.49 -15.09 -13.39
CA GLY A 142 -16.57 -15.41 -12.29
C GLY A 142 -15.10 -15.55 -12.69
N GLY A 143 -14.69 -14.99 -13.83
CA GLY A 143 -13.29 -14.96 -14.26
C GLY A 143 -12.47 -13.92 -13.49
N GLU A 144 -11.15 -13.96 -13.63
CA GLU A 144 -10.27 -12.95 -13.01
C GLU A 144 -10.61 -11.54 -13.51
N LEU A 145 -10.68 -10.59 -12.57
CA LEU A 145 -10.90 -9.18 -12.88
C LEU A 145 -9.56 -8.54 -13.23
N LEU A 146 -9.48 -8.01 -14.44
CA LEU A 146 -8.40 -7.12 -14.86
C LEU A 146 -8.85 -5.69 -14.63
N THR A 147 -7.97 -4.85 -14.09
CA THR A 147 -8.27 -3.43 -13.92
C THR A 147 -7.20 -2.50 -14.45
N PHE A 148 -7.68 -1.32 -14.83
CA PHE A 148 -6.87 -0.26 -15.40
C PHE A 148 -7.23 1.05 -14.71
N PRO A 149 -6.24 1.88 -14.35
CA PRO A 149 -6.49 3.24 -13.87
C PRO A 149 -7.38 4.01 -14.85
N LEU A 150 -8.29 4.84 -14.35
CA LEU A 150 -9.14 5.66 -15.22
C LEU A 150 -8.36 6.67 -16.07
N ASP A 151 -7.20 7.11 -15.58
CA ASP A 151 -6.26 7.99 -16.27
C ASP A 151 -5.19 7.22 -17.07
N GLY A 152 -5.24 5.88 -17.01
CA GLY A 152 -4.35 4.98 -17.73
C GLY A 152 -4.92 4.56 -19.09
N GLU A 153 -4.03 4.13 -19.98
CA GLU A 153 -4.44 3.55 -21.26
C GLU A 153 -4.94 2.11 -21.05
N VAL A 154 -6.21 1.86 -21.37
CA VAL A 154 -6.73 0.49 -21.48
C VAL A 154 -6.23 -0.09 -22.81
N PRO A 155 -5.60 -1.28 -22.83
CA PRO A 155 -5.12 -1.87 -24.07
C PRO A 155 -6.24 -1.98 -25.11
N SER A 156 -5.92 -1.67 -26.37
CA SER A 156 -6.88 -1.56 -27.48
C SER A 156 -7.67 -2.84 -27.79
N LYS A 157 -7.29 -3.97 -27.18
CA LYS A 157 -8.06 -5.22 -27.21
C LYS A 157 -9.48 -5.02 -26.67
N TRP A 158 -9.64 -4.25 -25.59
CA TRP A 158 -10.93 -4.03 -24.96
C TRP A 158 -11.55 -2.71 -25.40
N LYS A 159 -12.84 -2.74 -25.73
CA LYS A 159 -13.59 -1.55 -26.13
C LYS A 159 -14.24 -0.88 -24.91
N PRO A 160 -14.44 0.45 -24.89
CA PRO A 160 -15.21 1.09 -23.85
C PRO A 160 -16.64 0.54 -23.84
N CYS A 161 -17.15 0.19 -22.65
CA CYS A 161 -18.54 -0.20 -22.53
C CYS A 161 -19.45 0.97 -22.90
N ALA A 162 -20.34 0.74 -23.87
CA ALA A 162 -21.29 1.73 -24.35
C ALA A 162 -22.28 2.21 -23.27
N ASN A 163 -22.43 1.48 -22.16
CA ASN A 163 -23.38 1.80 -21.09
C ASN A 163 -22.77 2.62 -19.94
N CYS A 164 -21.53 2.33 -19.54
CA CYS A 164 -20.93 2.98 -18.37
C CYS A 164 -19.63 3.76 -18.66
N VAL A 165 -19.04 3.62 -19.85
CA VAL A 165 -17.83 4.36 -20.23
C VAL A 165 -18.18 5.43 -21.25
N ALA A 166 -18.74 5.04 -22.41
CA ALA A 166 -18.98 5.96 -23.53
C ALA A 166 -20.04 7.03 -23.23
N VAL A 167 -21.01 6.75 -22.35
CA VAL A 167 -22.05 7.72 -21.95
C VAL A 167 -21.47 8.87 -21.12
N ALA A 168 -20.36 8.63 -20.41
CA ALA A 168 -19.80 9.59 -19.48
C ALA A 168 -18.75 10.52 -20.11
N GLU A 169 -18.48 10.39 -21.40
CA GLU A 169 -17.61 11.27 -22.20
C GLU A 169 -18.38 12.25 -23.10
N ALA A 170 -19.73 12.20 -23.08
CA ALA A 170 -20.64 13.09 -23.80
C ALA A 170 -21.22 14.17 -22.88
#